data_AF-A0A2V9LPP3-F1
#
_entry.id   AF-A0A2V9LPP3-F1
#
_cell.length_a   1.000
_cell.length_b   1.000
_cell.length_c   1.000
_cell.angle_alpha   90.00
_cell.angle_beta   90.00
_cell.angle_gamma   90.00
#
_symmetry.space_group_name_H-M   'P 1'
#
loop_
_entity.id
_entity.type
_entity.pdbx_description
1 polymer ?
#
loop_
_entity_poly.entity_id
_entity_poly.type
_entity_poly.pdbx_seq_one_letter_code
_entity_poly.pdbx_strand_id
1 'polypeptide(L)' 'MDNVTDARVVKGLGYGLDEEAVKIAKTWKFKPATQGNKPVPLSLMAVVSFRLNE' A
#
# COMPACT_ATOMS: atom_id res chain seq x y z
N MET A 1 3.24 1.54 15.24
CA MET A 1 2.77 1.22 13.88
C MET A 1 3.97 1.31 12.96
N ASP A 2 4.07 0.42 11.99
CA ASP A 2 5.20 0.32 11.07
C ASP A 2 4.86 0.91 9.69
N ASN A 3 5.85 1.03 8.82
CA ASN A 3 5.75 1.66 7.50
C ASN A 3 5.80 0.64 6.38
N VAL A 4 5.11 0.93 5.27
CA VAL A 4 5.25 0.16 4.03
C VAL A 4 6.65 0.35 3.47
N THR A 5 7.41 -0.73 3.36
CA THR A 5 8.79 -0.72 2.86
C THR A 5 8.88 -0.92 1.35
N ASP A 6 7.96 -1.70 0.77
CA ASP A 6 7.85 -1.94 -0.66
C ASP A 6 6.38 -1.87 -1.10
N ALA A 7 6.16 -1.26 -2.27
CA ALA A 7 4.84 -1.13 -2.86
C ALA A 7 4.96 -1.16 -4.38
N ARG A 8 4.15 -2.01 -5.02
CA ARG A 8 4.10 -2.17 -6.48
C ARG A 8 2.67 -2.26 -6.97
N VAL A 9 2.43 -1.74 -8.17
CA VAL A 9 1.12 -1.83 -8.82
C VAL A 9 0.95 -3.24 -9.37
N VAL A 10 -0.10 -3.92 -8.93
CA VAL A 10 -0.48 -5.25 -9.46
C VAL A 10 -1.40 -5.11 -10.66
N LYS A 11 -2.33 -4.14 -10.63
CA LYS A 11 -3.24 -3.81 -11.71
C LYS A 11 -3.48 -2.30 -11.69
N GLY A 12 -3.05 -1.61 -12.75
CA GLY A 12 -3.13 -0.16 -12.87
C GLY A 12 -4.38 0.32 -13.62
N LEU A 13 -4.67 1.61 -13.45
CA LEU A 13 -5.64 2.35 -14.27
C LEU A 13 -4.92 3.23 -15.32
N GLY A 14 -3.63 3.50 -15.15
CA GLY A 14 -2.87 4.41 -16.00
C GLY A 14 -3.10 5.89 -15.67
N TYR A 15 -2.82 6.78 -16.64
CA TYR A 15 -3.01 8.24 -16.54
C TYR A 15 -2.28 8.93 -15.37
N GLY A 16 -1.16 8.36 -14.91
CA GLY A 16 -0.40 8.87 -13.76
C GLY A 16 -0.99 8.50 -12.39
N LEU A 17 -2.13 7.79 -12.36
CA LEU A 17 -2.79 7.36 -11.12
C LEU A 17 -2.04 6.20 -10.45
N ASP A 18 -1.31 5.42 -11.24
CA ASP A 18 -0.56 4.25 -10.79
C ASP A 18 0.62 4.67 -9.89
N GLU A 19 1.38 5.67 -10.32
CA GLU A 19 2.49 6.24 -9.56
C GLU A 19 2.00 6.94 -8.30
N GLU A 20 0.87 7.64 -8.38
CA GLU A 20 0.28 8.30 -7.22
C GLU A 20 -0.26 7.29 -6.20
N ALA A 21 -0.86 6.18 -6.66
CA ALA A 21 -1.28 5.09 -5.80
C ALA A 21 -0.09 4.51 -5.00
N VAL A 22 1.07 4.33 -5.64
CA VAL A 22 2.29 3.85 -4.95
C VAL A 22 2.80 4.88 -3.93
N LYS A 23 2.81 6.17 -4.27
CA LYS A 23 3.22 7.22 -3.32
C LYS A 23 2.32 7.23 -2.09
N ILE A 24 1.01 7.19 -2.28
CA ILE A 24 0.03 7.18 -1.18
C ILE A 24 0.23 5.92 -0.32
N ALA A 25 0.36 4.74 -0.94
CA ALA A 25 0.56 3.48 -0.21
C ALA A 25 1.80 3.52 0.70
N LYS A 26 2.90 4.18 0.27
CA LYS A 26 4.11 4.35 1.08
C LYS A 26 3.92 5.23 2.32
N THR A 27 2.87 6.05 2.38
CA THR A 27 2.54 6.87 3.56
C THR A 27 1.78 6.11 4.65
N TRP A 28 1.21 4.95 4.32
CA TRP A 28 0.35 4.21 5.23
C TRP A 28 1.11 3.63 6.41
N LYS A 29 0.44 3.63 7.56
CA LYS A 29 0.90 3.00 8.79
C LYS A 29 0.10 1.73 9.02
N PHE A 30 0.77 0.64 9.41
CA PHE A 30 0.09 -0.61 9.74
C PHE A 30 0.58 -1.20 11.06
N LYS A 31 -0.15 -2.17 11.59
CA LYS A 31 0.30 -3.00 12.70
C LYS A 31 0.96 -4.25 12.09
N PRO A 32 2.25 -4.51 12.31
CA PRO A 32 2.90 -5.72 11.81
C PRO A 32 2.20 -6.98 12.29
N ALA A 33 2.22 -8.00 11.45
CA ALA A 33 1.93 -9.36 11.91
C ALA A 33 3.01 -9.79 12.90
N THR A 34 2.62 -10.55 13.91
CA THR A 34 3.53 -11.09 14.91
C THR A 34 3.50 -12.61 14.93
N GLN A 35 4.67 -13.22 15.03
CA GLN A 35 4.82 -14.66 15.28
C GLN A 35 5.58 -14.82 16.58
N GLY A 36 4.94 -15.41 17.61
CA GLY A 36 5.55 -15.58 18.93
C GLY A 36 6.12 -14.26 19.51
N ASN A 37 5.34 -13.18 19.44
CA ASN A 37 5.70 -11.81 19.85
C ASN A 37 6.77 -11.10 19.02
N LYS A 38 7.27 -11.67 17.92
CA LYS A 38 8.22 -11.01 17.02
C LYS A 38 7.51 -10.47 15.77
N PRO A 39 7.71 -9.21 15.38
CA PRO A 39 7.22 -8.69 14.10
C PRO A 39 7.79 -9.49 12.93
N VAL A 40 6.96 -9.83 11.95
CA VAL A 40 7.39 -10.54 10.74
C VAL A 40 6.98 -9.76 9.48
N PRO A 41 7.82 -9.76 8.43
CA PRO A 41 7.48 -9.14 7.15
C PRO A 41 6.33 -9.89 6.47
N LEU A 42 5.47 -9.13 5.80
CA LEU A 42 4.25 -9.64 5.19
C LEU A 42 3.92 -8.79 3.96
N SER A 43 3.37 -9.42 2.92
CA SER A 43 2.88 -8.72 1.72
C SER A 43 1.36 -8.80 1.65
N LEU A 44 0.71 -7.65 1.47
CA LEU A 44 -0.75 -7.51 1.36
C LEU A 44 -1.12 -6.91 0.02
N MET A 45 -2.32 -7.25 -0.47
CA MET A 45 -2.95 -6.54 -1.58
C MET A 45 -3.89 -5.47 -1.02
N ALA A 46 -3.73 -4.24 -1.47
CA ALA A 46 -4.60 -3.13 -1.12
C ALA A 46 -5.14 -2.47 -2.38
N VAL A 47 -6.36 -1.94 -2.31
CA VAL A 47 -7.04 -1.27 -3.42
C VAL A 47 -7.07 0.22 -3.15
N VAL A 48 -6.52 1.01 -4.07
CA VAL A 48 -6.64 2.48 -4.07
C VAL A 48 -7.71 2.85 -5.09
N SER A 49 -8.76 3.55 -4.63
CA SER A 49 -9.88 3.95 -5.47
C SER A 49 -9.82 5.44 -5.75
N PHE A 50 -9.73 5.80 -7.02
CA PHE A 50 -9.82 7.18 -7.48
C PHE A 50 -11.24 7.50 -7.91
N ARG A 51 -11.70 8.72 -7.60
CA ARG A 51 -12.98 9.25 -8.07
C ARG A 51 -12.73 10.60 -8.72
N LEU A 52 -13.20 10.75 -9.94
CA LEU A 52 -13.30 12.05 -10.59
C LEU A 52 -14.66 12.62 -10.22
N ASN A 53 -14.66 13.75 -9.53
CA ASN A 53 -15.87 14.51 -9.28
C ASN A 53 -15.96 15.61 -10.34
N GLU A 54 -17.16 15.86 -10.86
CA GLU A 54 -17.48 16.96 -11.77
C GLU A 54 -17.33 18.35 -11.12
#